data_AF-A0A9K3CUI4-F1
#
_entry.id   AF-A0A9K3CUI4-F1
#
_cell.length_a   1.000
_cell.length_b   1.000
_cell.length_c   1.000
_cell.angle_alpha   90.00
_cell.angle_beta   90.00
_cell.angle_gamma   90.00
#
_symmetry.space_group_name_H-M   'P 1'
#
loop_
_entity.id
_entity.type
_entity.pdbx_description
1 polymer ?
#
loop_
_entity_poly.entity_id
_entity_poly.type
_entity_poly.pdbx_seq_one_letter_code
_entity_poly.pdbx_strand_id
1 'polypeptide(L)'
;MESKSVCPAALVTPESTEGQLQSLRLQVLATFAGIANAVRPWKVARQFGLSRMKQGFGSGILEGRVGLIVPPRRDMHFRDPVLTTKLCQAAFLRDRVAPFLGAMKQMHTNCRLDSTVVDTLLRQASYNYQRWAEDEGESHSGTLSQSDRDK
;
A
#
# COMPACT_ATOMS: atom_id res chain seq x y z
N MET A 1 35.23 -47.68 0.33
CA MET A 1 33.84 -47.56 0.81
C MET A 1 33.37 -46.16 0.50
N GLU A 2 32.73 -45.96 -0.65
CA GLU A 2 32.19 -44.65 -1.05
C GLU A 2 30.73 -44.57 -0.63
N SER A 3 30.42 -43.63 0.26
CA SER A 3 29.06 -43.36 0.71
C SER A 3 28.36 -42.51 -0.36
N LYS A 4 27.49 -43.13 -1.16
CA LYS A 4 26.58 -42.38 -2.05
C LYS A 4 25.52 -41.71 -1.17
N SER A 5 25.70 -40.42 -0.92
CA SER A 5 24.66 -39.53 -0.38
C SER A 5 23.52 -39.43 -1.40
N VAL A 6 22.52 -40.29 -1.26
CA VAL A 6 21.25 -40.16 -1.97
C VAL A 6 20.46 -39.07 -1.27
N CYS A 7 20.50 -37.85 -1.81
CA CYS A 7 19.46 -36.87 -1.50
C CYS A 7 18.13 -37.47 -1.99
N PRO A 8 17.11 -37.64 -1.14
CA PRO A 8 15.81 -38.04 -1.64
C PRO A 8 15.29 -36.90 -2.51
N ALA A 9 15.28 -37.12 -3.82
CA ALA A 9 14.42 -36.36 -4.72
C ALA A 9 13.00 -36.62 -4.24
N ALA A 10 12.47 -35.72 -3.41
CA ALA A 10 11.07 -35.68 -3.08
C ALA A 10 10.33 -35.73 -4.42
N LEU A 11 9.58 -36.81 -4.64
CA LEU A 11 8.67 -36.94 -5.77
C LEU A 11 7.71 -35.75 -5.72
N VAL A 12 8.04 -34.69 -6.44
CA VAL A 12 7.11 -33.60 -6.74
C VAL A 12 6.16 -34.20 -7.77
N THR A 13 5.05 -34.76 -7.29
CA THR A 13 3.99 -35.20 -8.19
C THR A 13 3.42 -33.97 -8.90
N PRO A 14 3.18 -34.02 -10.22
CA PRO A 14 2.72 -32.87 -10.99
C PRO A 14 1.39 -32.27 -10.46
N GLU A 15 0.56 -33.08 -9.80
CA GLU A 15 -0.67 -32.64 -9.12
C GLU A 15 -0.41 -31.72 -7.91
N SER A 16 0.70 -31.90 -7.19
CA SER A 16 1.11 -31.03 -6.08
C SER A 16 1.50 -29.65 -6.59
N THR A 17 2.17 -29.58 -7.73
CA THR A 17 2.71 -28.34 -8.28
C THR A 17 1.60 -27.43 -8.77
N GLU A 18 0.57 -27.98 -9.44
CA GLU A 18 -0.55 -27.19 -9.96
C GLU A 18 -1.43 -26.63 -8.83
N GLY A 19 -1.71 -27.44 -7.80
CA GLY A 19 -2.44 -26.98 -6.61
C GLY A 19 -1.71 -25.87 -5.85
N GLN A 20 -0.38 -25.99 -5.68
CA GLN A 20 0.45 -24.94 -5.08
C GLN A 20 0.46 -23.66 -5.92
N LEU A 21 0.52 -23.79 -7.26
CA LEU A 21 0.52 -22.66 -8.17
C LEU A 21 -0.83 -21.92 -8.18
N GLN A 22 -1.94 -22.65 -8.09
CA GLN A 22 -3.27 -22.07 -7.94
C GLN A 22 -3.42 -21.34 -6.59
N SER A 23 -2.94 -21.92 -5.50
CA SER A 23 -2.94 -21.28 -4.18
C SER A 23 -2.13 -19.97 -4.19
N LEU A 24 -0.94 -19.98 -4.79
CA LEU A 24 -0.11 -18.79 -4.94
C LEU A 24 -0.79 -17.70 -5.77
N ARG A 25 -1.45 -18.06 -6.88
CA ARG A 25 -2.23 -17.12 -7.70
C ARG A 25 -3.34 -16.44 -6.89
N LEU A 26 -4.07 -17.21 -6.09
CA LEU A 26 -5.13 -16.67 -5.22
C LEU A 26 -4.57 -15.71 -4.16
N GLN A 27 -3.44 -16.05 -3.55
CA GLN A 27 -2.77 -15.17 -2.58
C GLN A 27 -2.31 -13.85 -3.22
N VAL A 28 -1.77 -13.90 -4.45
CA VAL A 28 -1.38 -12.71 -5.20
C VAL A 28 -2.62 -11.84 -5.50
N LEU A 29 -3.71 -12.42 -5.97
CA LEU A 29 -4.94 -11.68 -6.24
C LEU A 29 -5.55 -11.07 -4.96
N ALA A 30 -5.53 -11.80 -3.85
CA ALA A 30 -5.99 -11.30 -2.55
C ALA A 30 -5.12 -10.12 -2.06
N THR A 31 -3.80 -10.23 -2.23
CA THR A 31 -2.85 -9.15 -1.89
C THR A 31 -3.09 -7.93 -2.77
N PHE A 32 -3.33 -8.14 -4.07
CA PHE A 32 -3.67 -7.07 -5.00
C PHE A 32 -4.96 -6.35 -4.58
N ALA A 33 -6.01 -7.09 -4.21
CA ALA A 33 -7.25 -6.50 -3.71
C ALA A 33 -7.03 -5.58 -2.50
N GLY A 34 -6.07 -5.94 -1.62
CA GLY A 34 -5.68 -5.12 -0.46
C GLY A 34 -5.04 -3.78 -0.83
N ILE A 35 -4.42 -3.67 -2.00
CA ILE A 35 -3.72 -2.46 -2.46
C ILE A 35 -4.41 -1.76 -3.63
N ALA A 36 -5.45 -2.37 -4.21
CA ALA A 36 -6.05 -1.95 -5.48
C ALA A 36 -6.50 -0.48 -5.48
N ASN A 37 -6.99 0.04 -4.34
CA ASN A 37 -7.44 1.42 -4.22
C ASN A 37 -6.31 2.44 -4.44
N ALA A 38 -5.05 2.10 -4.14
CA ALA A 38 -3.91 2.98 -4.33
C ALA A 38 -3.55 3.17 -5.81
N VAL A 39 -3.98 2.25 -6.68
CA VAL A 39 -3.77 2.29 -8.13
C VAL A 39 -5.06 2.58 -8.91
N ARG A 40 -6.09 3.12 -8.24
CA ARG A 40 -7.28 3.68 -8.89
C ARG A 40 -7.04 5.12 -9.34
N PRO A 41 -7.93 5.70 -10.18
CA PRO A 41 -7.88 7.12 -10.50
C PRO A 41 -7.77 7.99 -9.24
N TRP A 42 -7.03 9.09 -9.34
CA TRP A 42 -6.60 9.90 -8.19
C TRP A 42 -7.69 10.23 -7.19
N LYS A 43 -8.89 10.63 -7.65
CA LYS A 43 -10.01 10.96 -6.77
C LYS A 43 -10.35 9.81 -5.80
N VAL A 44 -10.35 8.58 -6.29
CA VAL A 44 -10.64 7.36 -5.50
C VAL A 44 -9.47 7.04 -4.58
N ALA A 45 -8.25 7.03 -5.11
CA ALA A 45 -7.05 6.76 -4.32
C ALA A 45 -6.88 7.75 -3.17
N ARG A 46 -7.14 9.04 -3.43
CA ARG A 46 -7.11 10.12 -2.43
C ARG A 46 -8.15 9.90 -1.33
N GLN A 47 -9.40 9.66 -1.71
CA GLN A 47 -10.48 9.45 -0.73
C GLN A 47 -10.20 8.24 0.17
N PHE A 48 -9.72 7.14 -0.40
CA PHE A 48 -9.39 5.94 0.37
C PHE A 48 -8.18 6.16 1.28
N GLY A 49 -7.11 6.80 0.77
CA GLY A 49 -5.92 7.13 1.55
C GLY A 49 -6.24 8.00 2.75
N LEU A 50 -7.02 9.07 2.56
CA LEU A 50 -7.48 9.95 3.64
C LEU A 50 -8.34 9.18 4.66
N SER A 51 -9.25 8.33 4.19
CA SER A 51 -10.14 7.54 5.06
C SER A 51 -9.35 6.56 5.92
N ARG A 52 -8.35 5.89 5.35
CA ARG A 52 -7.47 4.95 6.07
C ARG A 52 -6.63 5.66 7.12
N MET A 53 -6.05 6.82 6.80
CA MET A 53 -5.28 7.60 7.77
C MET A 53 -6.16 8.11 8.90
N LYS A 54 -7.37 8.62 8.60
CA LYS A 54 -8.33 9.06 9.61
C LYS A 54 -8.70 7.95 10.59
N GLN A 55 -8.90 6.71 10.11
CA GLN A 55 -9.12 5.55 10.98
C GLN A 55 -7.90 5.25 11.85
N GLY A 56 -6.70 5.29 11.27
CA GLY A 56 -5.44 5.10 11.98
C GLY A 56 -5.24 6.13 13.10
N PHE A 57 -5.48 7.40 12.81
CA PHE A 57 -5.42 8.50 13.78
C PHE A 57 -6.43 8.33 14.91
N GLY A 58 -7.68 7.97 14.59
CA GLY A 58 -8.71 7.68 15.60
C GLY A 58 -8.28 6.57 16.55
N SER A 59 -7.69 5.49 16.02
CA SER A 59 -7.12 4.41 16.83
C SER A 59 -5.93 4.88 17.67
N GLY A 60 -5.04 5.72 17.13
CA GLY A 60 -3.89 6.26 17.87
C GLY A 60 -4.28 7.16 19.03
N ILE A 61 -5.32 7.99 18.86
CA ILE A 61 -5.86 8.82 19.95
C ILE A 61 -6.40 7.95 21.10
N LEU A 62 -7.11 6.87 20.77
CA LEU A 62 -7.63 5.96 21.79
C LEU A 62 -6.50 5.25 22.53
N GLU A 63 -5.49 4.75 21.80
CA GLU A 63 -4.29 4.13 22.38
C GLU A 63 -3.55 5.08 23.32
N GLY A 64 -3.35 6.34 22.91
CA GLY A 64 -2.70 7.36 23.75
C GLY A 64 -3.49 7.67 25.02
N ARG A 65 -4.83 7.71 24.94
CA ARG A 65 -5.70 7.95 26.12
C ARG A 65 -5.62 6.85 27.17
N VAL A 66 -5.37 5.61 26.76
CA VAL A 66 -5.21 4.47 27.68
C VAL A 66 -3.75 4.22 28.07
N GLY A 67 -2.83 5.12 27.72
CA GLY A 67 -1.42 5.03 28.08
C GLY A 67 -0.62 4.01 27.26
N LEU A 68 -1.13 3.57 26.11
CA LEU A 68 -0.40 2.68 25.20
C LEU A 68 0.57 3.48 24.31
N ILE A 69 1.64 2.83 23.89
CA ILE A 69 2.59 3.39 22.92
C ILE A 69 1.89 3.50 21.56
N VAL A 70 1.71 4.73 21.09
CA VAL A 70 1.10 5.01 19.78
C VAL A 70 2.14 4.88 18.67
N PRO A 71 1.90 4.08 17.62
CA PRO A 71 2.84 3.97 16.52
C PRO A 71 2.98 5.29 15.74
N PRO A 72 4.17 5.58 15.18
CA PRO A 72 4.44 6.88 14.54
C PRO A 72 3.49 7.31 13.41
N ARG A 73 2.87 6.36 12.70
CA ARG A 73 1.92 6.65 11.60
C ARG A 73 0.50 6.99 12.08
N ARG A 74 0.22 6.75 13.36
CA ARG A 74 -1.08 6.98 14.01
C ARG A 74 -1.01 8.09 15.07
N ASP A 75 0.21 8.56 15.35
CA ASP A 75 0.46 9.57 16.36
C ASP A 75 0.20 10.98 15.82
N MET A 76 -0.85 11.59 16.35
CA MET A 76 -1.33 12.92 15.99
C MET A 76 -0.80 14.00 16.93
N HIS A 77 -0.13 13.63 18.03
CA HIS A 77 0.31 14.59 19.04
C HIS A 77 1.56 15.37 18.58
N PHE A 78 2.37 14.79 17.69
CA PHE A 78 3.66 15.35 17.29
C PHE A 78 3.76 15.71 15.81
N ARG A 79 2.70 15.50 15.01
CA ARG A 79 2.76 15.68 13.55
C ARG A 79 1.47 16.24 12.97
N ASP A 80 1.60 17.06 11.94
CA ASP A 80 0.47 17.47 11.13
C ASP A 80 -0.19 16.25 10.45
N PRO A 81 -1.49 15.98 10.67
CA PRO A 81 -2.23 14.91 10.00
C PRO A 81 -2.16 14.94 8.48
N VAL A 82 -2.15 16.13 7.88
CA VAL A 82 -2.15 16.30 6.43
C VAL A 82 -0.80 15.84 5.88
N LEU A 83 0.30 16.40 6.39
CA LEU A 83 1.64 15.99 6.01
C LEU A 83 1.89 14.50 6.28
N THR A 84 1.48 14.00 7.45
CA THR A 84 1.64 12.58 7.81
C THR A 84 0.90 11.67 6.84
N THR A 85 -0.31 12.06 6.43
CA THR A 85 -1.07 11.32 5.43
C THR A 85 -0.33 11.28 4.10
N LYS A 86 0.16 12.42 3.60
CA LYS A 86 0.92 12.51 2.34
C LYS A 86 2.15 11.59 2.36
N LEU A 87 2.99 11.73 3.38
CA LEU A 87 4.20 10.92 3.54
C LEU A 87 3.89 9.42 3.63
N CYS A 88 2.85 9.04 4.37
CA CYS A 88 2.45 7.64 4.50
C CYS A 88 1.92 7.06 3.19
N GLN A 89 1.11 7.81 2.43
CA GLN A 89 0.57 7.34 1.15
C GLN A 89 1.64 7.28 0.06
N ALA A 90 2.54 8.27 -0.01
CA ALA A 90 3.68 8.26 -0.91
C ALA A 90 4.62 7.08 -0.60
N ALA A 91 4.98 6.88 0.68
CA ALA A 91 5.80 5.74 1.10
C ALA A 91 5.10 4.40 0.82
N PHE A 92 3.78 4.30 1.02
CA PHE A 92 3.03 3.10 0.69
C PHE A 92 3.10 2.75 -0.80
N LEU A 93 2.94 3.76 -1.67
CA LEU A 93 3.05 3.57 -3.12
C LEU A 93 4.46 3.12 -3.54
N ARG A 94 5.48 3.79 -3.01
CA ARG A 94 6.89 3.52 -3.32
C ARG A 94 7.37 2.17 -2.77
N ASP A 95 7.07 1.88 -1.51
CA ASP A 95 7.72 0.78 -0.77
C ASP A 95 6.88 -0.51 -0.77
N ARG A 96 5.59 -0.45 -1.10
CA ARG A 96 4.70 -1.62 -1.12
C ARG A 96 4.06 -1.85 -2.48
N VAL A 97 3.39 -0.85 -3.03
CA VAL A 97 2.60 -1.02 -4.26
C VAL A 97 3.48 -1.24 -5.48
N ALA A 98 4.46 -0.37 -5.72
CA ALA A 98 5.34 -0.48 -6.90
C ALA A 98 6.15 -1.80 -6.92
N PRO A 99 6.79 -2.24 -5.82
CA PRO A 99 7.48 -3.54 -5.78
C PRO A 99 6.54 -4.72 -6.04
N PHE A 100 5.33 -4.69 -5.46
CA PHE A 100 4.35 -5.76 -5.66
C PHE A 100 3.89 -5.84 -7.13
N LEU A 101 3.58 -4.71 -7.76
CA LEU A 101 3.21 -4.68 -9.17
C LEU A 101 4.39 -5.09 -10.07
N GLY A 102 5.62 -4.71 -9.71
CA GLY A 102 6.84 -5.17 -10.39
C GLY A 102 6.98 -6.70 -10.34
N ALA A 103 6.76 -7.31 -9.18
CA ALA A 103 6.76 -8.76 -9.03
C ALA A 103 5.62 -9.41 -9.83
N MET A 104 4.41 -8.85 -9.80
CA MET A 104 3.29 -9.32 -10.64
C MET A 104 3.63 -9.28 -12.14
N LYS A 105 4.31 -8.24 -12.60
CA LYS A 105 4.76 -8.12 -14.00
C LYS A 105 5.73 -9.23 -14.36
N GLN A 106 6.65 -9.60 -13.47
CA GLN A 106 7.56 -10.73 -13.69
C GLN A 106 6.82 -12.07 -13.73
N MET A 107 5.75 -12.22 -12.94
CA MET A 107 4.92 -13.43 -12.89
C MET A 107 3.91 -13.54 -14.04
N HIS A 108 3.84 -12.58 -14.96
CA HIS A 108 2.79 -12.54 -16.00
C HIS A 108 2.79 -13.79 -16.90
N THR A 109 3.95 -14.37 -17.18
CA THR A 109 4.12 -15.64 -17.92
C THR A 109 3.56 -16.84 -17.15
N ASN A 110 3.71 -16.85 -15.82
CA ASN A 110 3.26 -17.96 -14.96
C ASN A 110 1.80 -17.82 -14.52
N CYS A 111 1.23 -16.61 -14.54
CA CYS A 111 -0.09 -16.31 -14.00
C CYS A 111 -1.12 -15.89 -15.06
N ARG A 112 -0.76 -15.85 -16.36
CA ARG A 112 -1.60 -15.35 -17.46
C ARG A 112 -2.17 -13.95 -17.17
N LEU A 113 -1.39 -13.13 -16.47
CA LEU A 113 -1.75 -11.72 -16.26
C LEU A 113 -1.35 -10.94 -17.52
N ASP A 114 -2.25 -10.11 -18.02
CA ASP A 114 -1.93 -9.23 -19.13
C ASP A 114 -0.91 -8.18 -18.67
N SER A 115 0.27 -8.18 -19.30
CA SER A 115 1.35 -7.24 -18.98
C SER A 115 0.93 -5.78 -19.19
N THR A 116 0.03 -5.50 -20.14
CA THR A 116 -0.47 -4.15 -20.42
C THR A 116 -1.32 -3.60 -19.28
N VAL A 117 -2.06 -4.47 -18.59
CA VAL A 117 -2.83 -4.12 -17.40
C VAL A 117 -1.89 -3.73 -16.28
N VAL A 118 -0.84 -4.53 -16.02
CA VAL A 118 0.15 -4.23 -14.97
C VAL A 118 0.89 -2.93 -15.26
N ASP A 119 1.24 -2.66 -16.52
CA ASP A 119 1.88 -1.40 -16.92
C ASP A 119 0.97 -0.19 -16.74
N THR A 120 -0.32 -0.36 -16.95
CA THR A 120 -1.32 0.68 -16.67
C THR A 120 -1.41 0.96 -15.17
N LEU A 121 -1.41 -0.09 -14.33
CA LEU A 121 -1.43 0.04 -12.87
C LEU A 121 -0.14 0.69 -12.34
N LEU A 122 1.02 0.35 -12.90
CA LEU A 122 2.30 0.98 -12.55
C LEU A 122 2.30 2.47 -12.90
N ARG A 123 1.83 2.85 -14.09
CA ARG A 123 1.69 4.27 -14.48
C ARG A 123 0.75 5.02 -13.54
N GLN A 124 -0.39 4.42 -13.19
CA GLN A 124 -1.33 5.02 -12.24
C GLN A 124 -0.74 5.15 -10.83
N ALA A 125 0.04 4.15 -10.37
CA ALA A 125 0.75 4.21 -9.09
C ALA A 125 1.77 5.34 -9.05
N SER A 126 2.58 5.50 -10.12
CA SER A 126 3.55 6.59 -10.25
C SER A 126 2.88 7.96 -10.26
N TYR A 127 1.78 8.11 -11.02
CA TYR A 127 0.99 9.34 -11.01
C TYR A 127 0.44 9.66 -9.62
N ASN A 128 -0.16 8.68 -8.93
CA ASN A 128 -0.68 8.89 -7.58
C ASN A 128 0.45 9.19 -6.57
N TYR A 129 1.64 8.62 -6.76
CA TYR A 129 2.81 8.90 -5.92
C TYR A 129 3.23 10.35 -6.08
N GLN A 130 3.38 10.83 -7.32
CA GLN A 130 3.67 12.23 -7.62
C GLN A 130 2.60 13.14 -7.03
N ARG A 131 1.32 12.82 -7.20
CA ARG A 131 0.22 13.60 -6.60
C ARG A 131 0.26 13.64 -5.08
N TRP A 132 0.70 12.58 -4.40
CA TRP A 132 0.89 12.62 -2.95
C TRP A 132 2.16 13.38 -2.52
N ALA A 133 3.21 13.36 -3.36
CA ALA A 133 4.49 13.99 -3.09
C ALA A 133 4.54 15.49 -3.47
N GLU A 134 3.84 15.90 -4.52
CA GLU A 134 3.84 17.26 -5.10
C GLU A 134 2.80 18.18 -4.47
N ASP A 135 1.82 17.65 -3.73
CA ASP A 135 0.77 18.45 -3.10
C ASP A 135 1.29 19.28 -1.91
N GLU A 136 2.60 19.56 -1.82
CA GLU A 136 3.22 20.49 -0.87
C GLU A 136 2.75 21.95 -1.07
N GLY A 137 2.08 22.25 -2.20
CA GLY A 137 1.66 23.61 -2.58
C GLY A 137 0.26 24.06 -2.15
N GLU A 138 -0.70 23.16 -1.88
CA GLU A 138 -1.99 23.56 -1.27
C GLU A 138 -1.85 23.67 0.25
N SER A 139 -0.87 24.46 0.68
CA SER A 139 -0.90 25.10 1.97
C SER A 139 -2.19 25.89 2.02
N HIS A 140 -3.04 25.58 3.00
CA HIS A 140 -4.20 26.38 3.31
C HIS A 140 -3.74 27.81 3.61
N SER A 141 -3.75 28.70 2.61
CA SER A 141 -4.04 30.12 2.79
C SER A 141 -5.54 30.30 3.09
N GLY A 142 -6.11 29.39 3.90
CA GLY A 142 -7.31 29.64 4.65
C GLY A 142 -6.90 30.52 5.80
N THR A 143 -6.70 31.80 5.50
CA THR A 143 -6.81 32.87 6.49
C THR A 143 -8.10 32.59 7.22
N LEU A 144 -8.01 32.06 8.44
CA LEU A 144 -9.08 32.19 9.42
C LEU A 144 -9.25 33.71 9.55
N SER A 145 -10.21 34.26 8.80
CA SER A 145 -10.62 35.64 8.95
C SER A 145 -10.94 35.81 10.43
N GLN A 146 -10.12 36.63 11.06
CA GLN A 146 -10.13 36.96 12.47
C GLN A 146 -11.29 37.94 12.73
N SER A 147 -12.50 37.61 12.25
CA SER A 147 -13.69 38.47 12.29
C SER A 147 -14.84 37.91 13.12
N ASP A 148 -14.69 36.73 13.73
CA ASP A 148 -15.70 36.17 14.65
C ASP A 148 -15.27 36.19 16.13
N ARG A 149 -14.27 37.03 16.49
CA ARG A 149 -13.75 37.10 17.87
C ARG A 149 -14.03 38.38 18.65
N ASP A 150 -14.78 39.31 18.09
CA ASP A 150 -15.32 40.45 18.81
C ASP A 150 -16.77 40.61 18.33
N LYS A 151 -17.76 40.50 19.22
CA LYS A 151 -18.33 41.66 19.91
C LYS A 151 -18.83 42.73 18.95
#